data_AF-A0A9P4TZ18-F1
#
_entry.id   AF-A0A9P4TZ18-F1
#
_cell.length_a   1.000
_cell.length_b   1.000
_cell.length_c   1.000
_cell.angle_alpha   90.00
_cell.angle_beta   90.00
_cell.angle_gamma   90.00
#
_symmetry.space_group_name_H-M   'P 1'
#
loop_
_entity.id
_entity.type
_entity.pdbx_description
1 polymer ?
#
loop_
_entity_poly.entity_id
_entity_poly.type
_entity_poly.pdbx_seq_one_letter_code
_entity_poly.pdbx_strand_id
1 'polypeptide(L)'
;MEPSRTASTNGIPRRDFSQPIPVPASLPSCPRKEFTRKYDDWYIVDGNPNFDVCPSCLDEIIRPTPFKSYFRRAPPRDNTVRRRCDFGSPWIRLAWLLTLKQQRQSLELLHGVAAVTGSEPECPGAHEAVGTWYTITDEFGALMPYLTICQRDQRHLGAVFQSLAGIFVRLPSVNSRTPSTCSIRSDSKRFPLYLDLLVDIDDRTRFKDRVSSSDVKPLIDFVRSNAFKSECKQDRIVIDQTWHYIPSLPALSICEECYDDIVLPCIKDGSPLASKFNRVPMPLPPAYENSGCSCQLYSPRMRRVWERAVRRSDEDGFAYLARKVNERREVELDLRRQQVEITRMLDRSSGYGSSSSSAAGGVDREWLKKELERIEQEWLDWE
;
A
#
# COMPACT_ATOMS: atom_id res chain seq x y z
N MET A 1 -20.13 65.58 -3.45
CA MET A 1 -19.80 64.36 -4.20
C MET A 1 -18.37 63.99 -3.86
N GLU A 2 -18.18 63.21 -2.80
CA GLU A 2 -16.91 62.55 -2.48
C GLU A 2 -16.79 61.26 -3.30
N PRO A 3 -15.61 60.90 -3.85
CA PRO A 3 -15.42 59.60 -4.44
C PRO A 3 -14.92 58.59 -3.38
N SER A 4 -15.67 57.49 -3.29
CA SER A 4 -15.46 56.35 -2.42
C SER A 4 -14.13 55.62 -2.67
N ARG A 5 -13.42 55.32 -1.58
CA ARG A 5 -12.25 54.44 -1.56
C ARG A 5 -12.69 52.98 -1.74
N THR A 6 -12.24 52.34 -2.80
CA THR A 6 -12.34 50.89 -3.00
C THR A 6 -11.27 50.17 -2.17
N ALA A 7 -11.70 49.18 -1.39
CA ALA A 7 -10.85 48.35 -0.57
C ALA A 7 -10.00 47.40 -1.44
N SER A 8 -8.69 47.44 -1.25
CA SER A 8 -7.74 46.53 -1.88
C SER A 8 -7.76 45.19 -1.14
N THR A 9 -8.08 44.12 -1.86
CA THR A 9 -7.97 42.73 -1.39
C THR A 9 -6.50 42.37 -1.22
N ASN A 10 -6.11 42.04 0.01
CA ASN A 10 -4.76 41.56 0.35
C ASN A 10 -4.43 40.27 -0.41
N GLY A 11 -3.56 40.40 -1.42
CA GLY A 11 -2.96 39.26 -2.12
C GLY A 11 -2.00 38.50 -1.20
N ILE A 12 -2.12 37.17 -1.20
CA ILE A 12 -1.15 36.26 -0.57
C ILE A 12 0.20 36.47 -1.28
N PRO A 13 1.33 36.68 -0.56
CA PRO A 13 2.61 36.93 -1.18
C PRO A 13 3.05 35.74 -2.05
N ARG A 14 3.28 35.97 -3.34
CA ARG A 14 3.99 35.00 -4.20
C ARG A 14 5.42 34.87 -3.69
N ARG A 15 5.76 33.71 -3.13
CA ARG A 15 7.11 33.41 -2.65
C ARG A 15 7.94 32.85 -3.81
N ASP A 16 9.16 33.36 -3.94
CA ASP A 16 10.04 33.06 -5.06
C ASP A 16 10.70 31.68 -4.89
N PHE A 17 10.26 30.70 -5.68
CA PHE A 17 10.83 29.35 -5.77
C PHE A 17 11.92 29.35 -6.84
N SER A 18 13.00 30.09 -6.62
CA SER A 18 14.03 30.35 -7.64
C SER A 18 14.96 29.16 -7.93
N GLN A 19 14.91 28.10 -7.12
CA GLN A 19 15.65 26.84 -7.35
C GLN A 19 14.71 25.64 -7.44
N PRO A 20 14.98 24.69 -8.36
CA PRO A 20 14.23 23.44 -8.44
C PRO A 20 14.30 22.69 -7.11
N ILE A 21 13.15 22.31 -6.57
CA ILE A 21 13.07 21.54 -5.33
C ILE A 21 13.54 20.11 -5.62
N PRO A 22 14.55 19.59 -4.91
CA PRO A 22 15.00 18.22 -5.10
C PRO A 22 13.88 17.22 -4.80
N VAL A 23 13.75 16.20 -5.66
CA VAL A 23 12.81 15.09 -5.45
C VAL A 23 13.58 13.92 -4.85
N PRO A 24 13.26 13.47 -3.63
CA PRO A 24 13.90 12.30 -3.05
C PRO A 24 13.47 11.04 -3.81
N ALA A 25 14.40 10.07 -3.96
CA ALA A 25 14.12 8.79 -4.61
C ALA A 25 13.06 7.97 -3.85
N SER A 26 13.03 8.09 -2.51
CA SER A 26 11.98 7.53 -1.67
C SER A 26 11.81 8.37 -0.41
N LEU A 27 10.63 8.30 0.19
CA LEU A 27 10.37 8.95 1.48
C LEU A 27 10.60 7.93 2.62
N PRO A 28 11.14 8.37 3.78
CA PRO A 28 11.27 7.51 4.96
C PRO A 28 9.90 7.04 5.45
N SER A 29 9.87 5.85 6.07
CA SER A 29 8.64 5.32 6.67
C SER A 29 8.22 6.17 7.86
N CYS A 30 6.91 6.39 8.02
CA CYS A 30 6.39 7.19 9.13
C CYS A 30 6.30 6.34 10.41
N PRO A 31 6.96 6.74 11.52
CA PRO A 31 6.90 5.98 12.78
C PRO A 31 5.56 6.13 13.51
N ARG A 32 4.72 7.09 13.12
CA ARG A 32 3.43 7.39 13.75
C ARG A 32 2.25 7.22 12.78
N LYS A 33 2.31 6.19 11.93
CA LYS A 33 1.26 5.86 10.94
C LYS A 33 -0.02 5.28 11.57
N GLU A 34 0.08 4.72 12.77
CA GLU A 34 -1.05 4.12 13.50
C GLU A 34 -1.76 5.11 14.41
N PHE A 35 -3.08 4.91 14.59
CA PHE A 35 -3.90 5.74 15.47
C PHE A 35 -3.55 5.57 16.94
N THR A 36 -3.14 6.64 17.61
CA THR A 36 -2.63 6.65 18.99
C THR A 36 -3.05 7.90 19.77
N ARG A 37 -3.03 7.80 21.10
CA ARG A 37 -3.24 8.93 22.04
C ARG A 37 -1.92 9.36 22.73
N LYS A 38 -0.82 8.69 22.43
CA LYS A 38 0.44 8.82 23.18
C LYS A 38 1.17 10.16 22.96
N TYR A 39 0.79 10.92 21.94
CA TYR A 39 1.56 12.07 21.45
C TYR A 39 0.72 13.34 21.42
N ASP A 40 1.32 14.46 21.79
CA ASP A 40 0.73 15.81 21.84
C ASP A 40 1.57 16.88 21.08
N ASP A 41 2.66 16.45 20.45
CA ASP A 41 3.67 17.24 19.73
C ASP A 41 3.41 17.32 18.21
N TRP A 42 2.14 17.32 17.80
CA TRP A 42 1.72 17.33 16.40
C TRP A 42 1.94 18.70 15.73
N TYR A 43 2.12 18.66 14.41
CA TYR A 43 2.13 19.82 13.52
C TYR A 43 0.96 19.75 12.56
N ILE A 44 0.53 20.91 12.05
CA ILE A 44 -0.54 21.01 11.07
C ILE A 44 -0.12 21.86 9.88
N VAL A 45 -0.73 21.58 8.73
CA VAL A 45 -0.61 22.42 7.55
C VAL A 45 -1.60 23.59 7.62
N ASP A 46 -1.17 24.76 7.19
CA ASP A 46 -2.02 25.94 7.11
C ASP A 46 -3.25 25.68 6.24
N GLY A 47 -4.41 26.14 6.70
CA GLY A 47 -5.68 25.91 6.01
C GLY A 47 -6.30 24.53 6.25
N ASN A 48 -5.62 23.58 6.91
CA ASN A 48 -6.22 22.31 7.30
C ASN A 48 -5.82 21.89 8.74
N PRO A 49 -6.63 22.25 9.76
CA PRO A 49 -6.31 21.90 11.14
C PRO A 49 -6.40 20.40 11.43
N ASN A 50 -7.08 19.59 10.60
CA ASN A 50 -7.19 18.16 10.84
C ASN A 50 -6.04 17.35 10.21
N PHE A 51 -5.09 18.04 9.57
CA PHE A 51 -3.92 17.41 8.97
C PHE A 51 -2.79 17.29 10.00
N ASP A 52 -2.67 16.14 10.66
CA ASP A 52 -1.70 15.90 11.73
C ASP A 52 -0.37 15.38 11.15
N VAL A 53 0.74 16.02 11.49
CA VAL A 53 2.11 15.64 11.08
C VAL A 53 2.97 15.41 12.31
N CYS A 54 3.63 14.26 12.38
CA CYS A 54 4.58 13.97 13.47
C CYS A 54 5.92 14.70 13.28
N PRO A 55 6.69 14.93 14.36
CA PRO A 55 8.01 15.58 14.26
C PRO A 55 8.97 14.89 13.30
N SER A 56 9.02 13.56 13.26
CA SER A 56 9.90 12.82 12.34
C SER A 56 9.60 13.13 10.88
N CYS A 57 8.32 13.10 10.46
CA CYS A 57 7.95 13.47 9.10
C CYS A 57 8.17 14.95 8.82
N LEU A 58 7.92 15.83 9.80
CA LEU A 58 8.22 17.25 9.65
C LEU A 58 9.71 17.47 9.36
N ASP A 59 10.58 16.87 10.17
CA ASP A 59 12.02 17.10 10.12
C ASP A 59 12.66 16.45 8.88
N GLU A 60 12.27 15.22 8.54
CA GLU A 60 12.90 14.46 7.46
C GLU A 60 12.29 14.73 6.07
N ILE A 61 10.97 14.98 5.98
CA ILE A 61 10.27 15.12 4.70
C ILE A 61 10.03 16.59 4.35
N ILE A 62 9.64 17.41 5.32
CA ILE A 62 9.06 18.74 5.07
C ILE A 62 10.11 19.85 5.22
N ARG A 63 10.87 19.86 6.32
CA ARG A 63 11.87 20.91 6.61
C ARG A 63 12.93 21.12 5.53
N PRO A 64 13.39 20.08 4.80
CA PRO A 64 14.34 20.27 3.70
C PRO A 64 13.75 21.04 2.51
N THR A 65 12.44 21.27 2.48
CA THR A 65 11.75 21.90 1.35
C THR A 65 11.35 23.35 1.66
N PRO A 66 11.07 24.18 0.63
CA PRO A 66 10.53 25.52 0.83
C PRO A 66 9.14 25.54 1.49
N PHE A 67 8.43 24.40 1.51
CA PHE A 67 7.09 24.32 2.10
C PHE A 67 7.08 24.30 3.63
N LYS A 68 8.23 24.20 4.29
CA LYS A 68 8.34 24.17 5.76
C LYS A 68 7.54 25.26 6.47
N SER A 69 7.41 26.44 5.86
CA SER A 69 6.69 27.58 6.43
C SER A 69 5.18 27.43 6.46
N TYR A 70 4.62 26.48 5.70
CA TYR A 70 3.19 26.17 5.71
C TYR A 70 2.82 25.22 6.86
N PHE A 71 3.81 24.74 7.61
CA PHE A 71 3.60 23.83 8.72
C PHE A 71 3.92 24.52 10.02
N ARG A 72 2.99 24.44 10.97
CA ARG A 72 3.11 25.04 12.29
C ARG A 72 2.69 24.06 13.37
N ARG A 73 3.11 24.31 14.61
CA ARG A 73 2.72 23.48 15.73
C ARG A 73 1.20 23.48 15.88
N ALA A 74 0.62 22.29 16.08
CA ALA A 74 -0.79 22.17 16.36
C ALA A 74 -1.13 22.90 17.66
N PRO A 75 -2.30 23.56 17.75
CA PRO A 75 -2.78 24.04 19.04
C PRO A 75 -2.97 22.84 20.00
N PRO A 76 -2.93 23.04 21.33
CA PRO A 76 -3.29 22.00 22.28
C PRO A 76 -4.66 21.40 21.95
N ARG A 77 -4.75 20.08 21.96
CA ARG A 77 -5.97 19.32 21.64
C ARG A 77 -6.28 18.35 22.75
N ASP A 78 -7.54 17.96 22.82
CA ASP A 78 -7.97 16.88 23.68
C ASP A 78 -7.26 15.56 23.29
N ASN A 79 -6.66 14.90 24.28
CA ASN A 79 -5.95 13.63 24.14
C ASN A 79 -6.90 12.42 24.12
N THR A 80 -8.21 12.63 24.27
CA THR A 80 -9.23 11.57 24.13
C THR A 80 -9.37 11.07 22.68
N VAL A 81 -9.03 11.89 21.69
CA VAL A 81 -9.12 11.54 20.27
C VAL A 81 -7.83 10.86 19.81
N ARG A 82 -7.95 9.64 19.26
CA ARG A 82 -6.81 8.95 18.64
C ARG A 82 -6.43 9.66 17.34
N ARG A 83 -5.14 9.88 17.11
CA ARG A 83 -4.59 10.55 15.93
C ARG A 83 -3.47 9.73 15.31
N ARG A 84 -3.19 9.97 14.04
CA ARG A 84 -2.04 9.42 13.32
C ARG A 84 -1.44 10.49 12.43
N CYS A 85 -0.22 10.29 11.99
CA CYS A 85 0.43 11.18 11.03
C CYS A 85 -0.16 10.95 9.62
N ASP A 86 -0.58 12.02 8.95
CA ASP A 86 -1.10 11.99 7.57
C ASP A 86 -0.03 11.55 6.56
N PHE A 87 1.26 11.77 6.83
CA PHE A 87 2.36 11.20 6.04
C PHE A 87 2.54 9.68 6.21
N GLY A 88 1.71 9.04 7.04
CA GLY A 88 1.49 7.60 7.04
C GLY A 88 0.53 7.13 5.92
N SER A 89 -0.22 8.04 5.29
CA SER A 89 -1.10 7.72 4.16
C SER A 89 -0.32 7.65 2.84
N PRO A 90 -0.43 6.55 2.07
CA PRO A 90 0.21 6.45 0.76
C PRO A 90 -0.25 7.55 -0.21
N TRP A 91 -1.52 7.95 -0.15
CA TRP A 91 -2.06 9.02 -0.99
C TRP A 91 -1.45 10.40 -0.68
N ILE A 92 -1.21 10.72 0.59
CA ILE A 92 -0.53 11.97 0.98
C ILE A 92 0.94 11.97 0.55
N ARG A 93 1.61 10.82 0.69
CA ARG A 93 3.00 10.66 0.25
C ARG A 93 3.13 10.82 -1.27
N LEU A 94 2.20 10.23 -2.03
CA LEU A 94 2.14 10.41 -3.48
C LEU A 94 1.90 11.88 -3.85
N ALA A 95 0.90 12.52 -3.23
CA ALA A 95 0.60 13.93 -3.45
C ALA A 95 1.82 14.82 -3.16
N TRP A 96 2.56 14.54 -2.09
CA TRP A 96 3.81 15.24 -1.77
C TRP A 96 4.88 15.04 -2.83
N LEU A 97 5.17 13.79 -3.21
CA LEU A 97 6.16 13.48 -4.25
C LEU A 97 5.81 14.15 -5.57
N LEU A 98 4.53 14.17 -5.96
CA LEU A 98 4.07 14.86 -7.15
C LEU A 98 4.16 16.38 -7.02
N THR A 99 3.85 16.97 -5.87
CA THR A 99 4.09 18.41 -5.62
C THR A 99 5.55 18.78 -5.89
N LEU A 100 6.50 17.96 -5.41
CA LEU A 100 7.93 18.17 -5.67
C LEU A 100 8.31 17.91 -7.13
N LYS A 101 7.93 16.74 -7.69
CA LYS A 101 8.23 16.34 -9.07
C LYS A 101 7.73 17.36 -10.09
N GLN A 102 6.53 17.88 -9.87
CA GLN A 102 5.87 18.84 -10.74
C GLN A 102 6.25 20.30 -10.44
N GLN A 103 7.16 20.55 -9.48
CA GLN A 103 7.62 21.88 -9.06
C GLN A 103 6.45 22.84 -8.76
N ARG A 104 5.40 22.32 -8.10
CA ARG A 104 4.24 23.13 -7.73
C ARG A 104 4.65 24.18 -6.70
N GLN A 105 4.00 25.34 -6.73
CA GLN A 105 4.23 26.43 -5.78
C GLN A 105 3.28 26.39 -4.58
N SER A 106 2.38 25.41 -4.53
CA SER A 106 1.33 25.29 -3.53
C SER A 106 1.17 23.83 -3.06
N LEU A 107 0.55 23.67 -1.90
CA LEU A 107 0.21 22.37 -1.31
C LEU A 107 -1.19 21.89 -1.74
N GLU A 108 -1.67 22.31 -2.91
CA GLU A 108 -3.03 22.02 -3.39
C GLU A 108 -3.33 20.52 -3.45
N LEU A 109 -2.39 19.70 -3.94
CA LEU A 109 -2.56 18.25 -3.99
C LEU A 109 -2.75 17.63 -2.59
N LEU A 110 -2.00 18.12 -1.60
CA LEU A 110 -2.13 17.66 -0.21
C LEU A 110 -3.51 18.05 0.35
N HIS A 111 -3.95 19.28 0.13
CA HIS A 111 -5.27 19.73 0.56
C HIS A 111 -6.39 18.93 -0.12
N GLY A 112 -6.26 18.64 -1.41
CA GLY A 112 -7.22 17.81 -2.15
C GLY A 112 -7.35 16.41 -1.57
N VAL A 113 -6.22 15.72 -1.34
CA VAL A 113 -6.24 14.38 -0.73
C VAL A 113 -6.74 14.41 0.72
N ALA A 114 -6.36 15.41 1.50
CA ALA A 114 -6.84 15.57 2.87
C ALA A 114 -8.35 15.85 2.95
N ALA A 115 -8.90 16.62 2.01
CA ALA A 115 -10.33 16.86 1.90
C ALA A 115 -11.10 15.55 1.65
N VAL A 116 -10.64 14.74 0.69
CA VAL A 116 -11.21 13.40 0.43
C VAL A 116 -11.13 12.51 1.67
N THR A 117 -10.00 12.57 2.39
CA THR A 117 -9.80 11.77 3.60
C THR A 117 -10.81 12.10 4.69
N GLY A 118 -11.18 13.38 4.82
CA GLY A 118 -12.13 13.88 5.81
C GLY A 118 -13.61 13.75 5.41
N SER A 119 -13.94 13.58 4.12
CA SER A 119 -15.33 13.57 3.64
C SER A 119 -15.87 12.21 3.22
N GLU A 120 -15.03 11.33 2.67
CA GLU A 120 -15.48 10.04 2.12
C GLU A 120 -15.45 8.92 3.18
N PRO A 121 -16.22 7.84 3.05
CA PRO A 121 -16.02 6.61 3.83
C PRO A 121 -14.68 5.94 3.51
N GLU A 122 -14.11 5.18 4.44
CA GLU A 122 -12.84 4.44 4.20
C GLU A 122 -12.96 3.45 3.03
N CYS A 123 -11.83 3.18 2.38
CA CYS A 123 -11.76 2.14 1.35
C CYS A 123 -12.03 0.78 2.02
N PRO A 124 -12.84 -0.11 1.42
CA PRO A 124 -13.12 -1.43 1.99
C PRO A 124 -11.88 -2.34 2.06
N GLY A 125 -10.76 -1.95 1.45
CA GLY A 125 -9.54 -2.73 1.43
C GLY A 125 -9.77 -4.08 0.74
N ALA A 126 -9.21 -5.14 1.31
CA ALA A 126 -9.35 -6.51 0.82
C ALA A 126 -10.77 -7.10 1.00
N HIS A 127 -11.69 -6.41 1.66
CA HIS A 127 -13.05 -6.90 1.87
C HIS A 127 -13.96 -6.58 0.69
N GLU A 128 -14.84 -7.53 0.37
CA GLU A 128 -15.91 -7.28 -0.58
C GLU A 128 -16.96 -6.35 0.04
N ALA A 129 -17.32 -5.31 -0.71
CA ALA A 129 -18.31 -4.35 -0.28
C ALA A 129 -19.33 -4.07 -1.39
N VAL A 130 -20.51 -3.63 -0.97
CA VAL A 130 -21.57 -3.12 -1.83
C VAL A 130 -21.45 -1.60 -1.84
N GLY A 131 -21.51 -0.94 -2.99
CA GLY A 131 -21.29 0.51 -3.05
C GLY A 131 -21.20 1.09 -4.45
N THR A 132 -20.91 2.38 -4.54
CA THR A 132 -20.64 3.01 -5.85
C THR A 132 -19.24 2.65 -6.31
N TRP A 133 -19.17 2.00 -7.47
CA TRP A 133 -17.93 1.54 -8.09
C TRP A 133 -17.62 2.31 -9.37
N TYR A 134 -16.33 2.47 -9.65
CA TYR A 134 -15.80 3.12 -10.84
C TYR A 134 -14.85 2.18 -11.59
N THR A 135 -14.68 2.41 -12.89
CA THR A 135 -13.75 1.67 -13.75
C THR A 135 -13.19 2.61 -14.83
N ILE A 136 -12.44 2.07 -15.79
CA ILE A 136 -12.01 2.75 -17.01
C ILE A 136 -12.69 2.11 -18.24
N THR A 137 -12.66 2.81 -19.37
CA THR A 137 -13.09 2.27 -20.66
C THR A 137 -11.89 1.91 -21.53
N ASP A 138 -12.05 0.95 -22.43
CA ASP A 138 -11.09 0.73 -23.52
C ASP A 138 -11.26 1.72 -24.67
N GLU A 139 -10.44 1.53 -25.72
CA GLU A 139 -10.44 2.33 -26.95
C GLU A 139 -11.77 2.31 -27.72
N PHE A 140 -12.63 1.31 -27.46
CA PHE A 140 -13.96 1.17 -28.07
C PHE A 140 -15.09 1.67 -27.14
N GLY A 141 -14.75 2.20 -25.96
CA GLY A 141 -15.71 2.65 -24.96
C GLY A 141 -16.30 1.54 -24.10
N ALA A 142 -15.78 0.30 -24.18
CA ALA A 142 -16.25 -0.79 -23.34
C ALA A 142 -15.68 -0.69 -21.92
N LEU A 143 -16.55 -0.87 -20.92
CA LEU A 143 -16.17 -0.85 -19.50
C LEU A 143 -15.21 -2.00 -19.17
N MET A 144 -14.20 -1.75 -18.33
CA MET A 144 -13.30 -2.80 -17.84
C MET A 144 -13.92 -3.53 -16.63
N PRO A 145 -14.40 -4.79 -16.77
CA PRO A 145 -15.14 -5.46 -15.71
C PRO A 145 -14.25 -5.92 -14.54
N TYR A 146 -12.93 -6.05 -14.76
CA TYR A 146 -11.97 -6.54 -13.76
C TYR A 146 -11.24 -5.42 -13.01
N LEU A 147 -11.66 -4.17 -13.22
CA LEU A 147 -11.16 -3.01 -12.48
C LEU A 147 -12.35 -2.36 -11.78
N THR A 148 -12.35 -2.43 -10.45
CA THR A 148 -13.39 -1.84 -9.60
C THR A 148 -12.75 -0.93 -8.56
N ILE A 149 -13.04 0.36 -8.65
CA ILE A 149 -12.44 1.38 -7.81
C ILE A 149 -13.52 1.95 -6.91
N CYS A 150 -13.28 1.95 -5.59
CA CYS A 150 -14.23 2.52 -4.65
C CYS A 150 -14.33 4.04 -4.81
N GLN A 151 -15.40 4.64 -4.29
CA GLN A 151 -15.60 6.09 -4.36
C GLN A 151 -14.43 6.88 -3.77
N ARG A 152 -13.90 6.48 -2.61
CA ARG A 152 -12.79 7.20 -1.96
C ARG A 152 -11.53 7.21 -2.83
N ASP A 153 -11.09 6.05 -3.33
CA ASP A 153 -9.88 5.97 -4.15
C ASP A 153 -10.07 6.66 -5.50
N GLN A 154 -11.28 6.63 -6.09
CA GLN A 154 -11.59 7.42 -7.28
C GLN A 154 -11.46 8.93 -7.02
N ARG A 155 -11.91 9.41 -5.86
CA ARG A 155 -11.77 10.82 -5.47
C ARG A 155 -10.31 11.19 -5.20
N HIS A 156 -9.53 10.30 -4.59
CA HIS A 156 -8.09 10.50 -4.44
C HIS A 156 -7.39 10.59 -5.79
N LEU A 157 -7.70 9.69 -6.72
CA LEU A 157 -7.19 9.74 -8.10
C LEU A 157 -7.52 11.07 -8.77
N GLY A 158 -8.76 11.54 -8.68
CA GLY A 158 -9.16 12.83 -9.25
C GLY A 158 -8.48 14.05 -8.58
N ALA A 159 -8.19 13.95 -7.28
CA ALA A 159 -7.48 15.00 -6.56
C ALA A 159 -5.98 15.07 -6.93
N VAL A 160 -5.36 13.91 -7.18
CA VAL A 160 -3.92 13.79 -7.46
C VAL A 160 -3.63 13.96 -8.95
N PHE A 161 -4.38 13.28 -9.81
CA PHE A 161 -4.17 13.21 -11.26
C PHE A 161 -5.20 14.08 -12.00
N GLN A 162 -5.12 15.39 -11.79
CA GLN A 162 -6.07 16.36 -12.36
C GLN A 162 -6.12 16.30 -13.90
N SER A 163 -5.01 15.93 -14.57
CA SER A 163 -4.97 15.80 -16.04
C SER A 163 -5.72 14.57 -16.56
N LEU A 164 -6.00 13.60 -15.67
CA LEU A 164 -6.72 12.38 -15.98
C LEU A 164 -8.21 12.48 -15.64
N ALA A 165 -8.73 13.68 -15.45
CA ALA A 165 -10.15 13.89 -15.22
C ALA A 165 -10.99 13.26 -16.35
N GLY A 166 -11.97 12.45 -15.98
CA GLY A 166 -12.88 11.79 -16.92
C GLY A 166 -12.48 10.39 -17.39
N ILE A 167 -11.26 9.91 -17.12
CA ILE A 167 -10.89 8.52 -17.48
C ILE A 167 -11.59 7.48 -16.60
N PHE A 168 -11.88 7.85 -15.35
CA PHE A 168 -12.58 7.00 -14.40
C PHE A 168 -14.09 7.22 -14.51
N VAL A 169 -14.79 6.25 -15.05
CA VAL A 169 -16.23 6.27 -15.29
C VAL A 169 -16.97 5.47 -14.22
N ARG A 170 -18.17 5.91 -13.86
CA ARG A 170 -19.01 5.22 -12.88
C ARG A 170 -19.57 3.94 -13.50
N LEU A 171 -19.48 2.81 -12.78
CA LEU A 171 -20.16 1.59 -13.19
C LEU A 171 -21.69 1.74 -13.08
N PRO A 172 -22.46 1.03 -13.93
CA PRO A 172 -23.92 1.04 -13.85
C PRO A 172 -24.44 0.68 -12.46
N SER A 173 -25.58 1.25 -12.06
CA SER A 173 -26.14 1.05 -10.70
C SER A 173 -26.51 -0.41 -10.37
N VAL A 174 -26.55 -1.32 -11.35
CA VAL A 174 -26.70 -2.76 -11.07
C VAL A 174 -25.46 -3.32 -10.36
N ASN A 175 -24.27 -2.84 -10.73
CA ASN A 175 -22.99 -3.22 -10.12
C ASN A 175 -22.86 -2.69 -8.69
N SER A 176 -23.69 -1.72 -8.28
CA SER A 176 -23.62 -1.24 -6.90
C SER A 176 -24.14 -2.27 -5.90
N ARG A 177 -24.85 -3.31 -6.35
CA ARG A 177 -25.40 -4.40 -5.53
C ARG A 177 -24.49 -5.63 -5.49
N THR A 178 -23.57 -5.74 -6.44
CA THR A 178 -22.60 -6.84 -6.49
C THR A 178 -21.45 -6.52 -5.54
N PRO A 179 -21.16 -7.37 -4.54
CA PRO A 179 -19.97 -7.20 -3.72
C PRO A 179 -18.72 -7.18 -4.60
N SER A 180 -17.82 -6.23 -4.36
CA SER A 180 -16.55 -6.12 -5.09
C SER A 180 -15.46 -5.60 -4.16
N THR A 181 -14.21 -5.85 -4.51
CA THR A 181 -13.03 -5.34 -3.79
C THR A 181 -12.46 -4.14 -4.54
N CYS A 182 -11.85 -3.19 -3.82
CA CYS A 182 -11.19 -2.07 -4.50
C CYS A 182 -9.86 -2.53 -5.12
N SER A 183 -9.66 -2.29 -6.41
CA SER A 183 -8.42 -2.63 -7.12
C SER A 183 -7.25 -1.70 -6.79
N ILE A 184 -7.52 -0.48 -6.32
CA ILE A 184 -6.51 0.56 -5.99
C ILE A 184 -6.41 0.74 -4.46
N ARG A 185 -6.67 -0.32 -3.71
CA ARG A 185 -6.50 -0.33 -2.26
C ARG A 185 -5.02 -0.36 -1.87
N SER A 186 -4.65 0.35 -0.82
CA SER A 186 -3.24 0.53 -0.42
C SER A 186 -2.55 -0.73 0.11
N ASP A 187 -3.31 -1.74 0.54
CA ASP A 187 -2.83 -3.03 1.02
C ASP A 187 -2.53 -4.03 -0.12
N SER A 188 -2.94 -3.73 -1.36
CA SER A 188 -2.61 -4.56 -2.52
C SER A 188 -1.17 -4.32 -2.97
N LYS A 189 -0.46 -5.41 -3.33
CA LYS A 189 0.84 -5.33 -4.01
C LYS A 189 0.75 -4.62 -5.37
N ARG A 190 -0.43 -4.64 -6.02
CA ARG A 190 -0.67 -3.98 -7.31
C ARG A 190 -0.79 -2.46 -7.18
N PHE A 191 -1.08 -1.95 -5.99
CA PHE A 191 -1.27 -0.52 -5.73
C PHE A 191 -0.14 0.38 -6.25
N PRO A 192 1.14 0.18 -5.87
CA PRO A 192 2.23 0.99 -6.40
C PRO A 192 2.34 0.90 -7.92
N LEU A 193 2.12 -0.28 -8.52
CA LEU A 193 2.18 -0.46 -9.97
C LEU A 193 1.07 0.33 -10.70
N TYR A 194 -0.15 0.32 -10.16
CA TYR A 194 -1.22 1.17 -10.66
C TYR A 194 -0.85 2.66 -10.60
N LEU A 195 -0.30 3.11 -9.46
CA LEU A 195 0.08 4.50 -9.29
C LEU A 195 1.23 4.90 -10.22
N ASP A 196 2.26 4.07 -10.38
CA ASP A 196 3.38 4.35 -11.27
C ASP A 196 2.90 4.51 -12.73
N LEU A 197 2.02 3.61 -13.20
CA LEU A 197 1.39 3.73 -14.51
C LEU A 197 0.58 5.03 -14.64
N LEU A 198 -0.19 5.39 -13.62
CA LEU A 198 -0.98 6.62 -13.63
C LEU A 198 -0.12 7.89 -13.58
N VAL A 199 1.00 7.86 -12.85
CA VAL A 199 1.98 8.96 -12.84
C VAL A 199 2.60 9.13 -14.22
N ASP A 200 2.99 8.04 -14.88
CA ASP A 200 3.54 8.07 -16.23
C ASP A 200 2.53 8.60 -17.26
N ILE A 201 1.26 8.18 -17.14
CA ILE A 201 0.17 8.68 -18.01
C ILE A 201 -0.08 10.16 -17.72
N ASP A 202 -0.18 10.59 -16.46
CA ASP A 202 -0.39 12.00 -16.06
C ASP A 202 0.73 12.90 -16.58
N ASP A 203 1.99 12.49 -16.44
CA ASP A 203 3.12 13.26 -16.97
C ASP A 203 3.02 13.40 -18.49
N ARG A 204 2.76 12.31 -19.23
CA ARG A 204 2.60 12.36 -20.70
C ARG A 204 1.42 13.24 -21.13
N THR A 205 0.29 13.17 -20.42
CA THR A 205 -0.91 13.96 -20.73
C THR A 205 -0.68 15.45 -20.44
N ARG A 206 0.05 15.80 -19.39
CA ARG A 206 0.37 17.21 -19.05
C ARG A 206 1.22 17.91 -20.11
N PHE A 207 2.05 17.18 -20.84
CA PHE A 207 2.94 17.74 -21.87
C PHE A 207 2.36 17.70 -23.29
N LYS A 208 1.26 16.98 -23.53
CA LYS A 208 0.57 16.98 -24.83
C LYS A 208 -0.51 18.07 -24.84
N ASP A 209 -0.59 18.83 -25.92
CA ASP A 209 -1.72 19.73 -26.16
C ASP A 209 -3.02 18.93 -26.04
N ARG A 210 -4.01 19.51 -25.33
CA ARG A 210 -5.21 18.92 -24.71
C ARG A 210 -6.16 18.09 -25.62
N VAL A 211 -5.75 17.72 -26.83
CA VAL A 211 -6.59 17.11 -27.87
C VAL A 211 -6.34 15.61 -28.05
N SER A 212 -5.25 15.04 -27.50
CA SER A 212 -5.10 13.57 -27.47
C SER A 212 -5.75 12.99 -26.23
N SER A 213 -6.66 12.02 -26.41
CA SER A 213 -7.07 11.11 -25.35
C SER A 213 -5.83 10.62 -24.60
N SER A 214 -5.85 10.69 -23.27
CA SER A 214 -4.81 10.08 -22.44
C SER A 214 -4.63 8.64 -22.90
N ASP A 215 -3.42 8.28 -23.33
CA ASP A 215 -3.12 6.92 -23.75
C ASP A 215 -3.10 6.01 -22.51
N VAL A 216 -4.29 5.51 -22.16
CA VAL A 216 -4.51 4.60 -21.03
C VAL A 216 -4.24 3.15 -21.39
N LYS A 217 -3.73 2.86 -22.60
CA LYS A 217 -3.43 1.50 -23.05
C LYS A 217 -2.51 0.74 -22.09
N PRO A 218 -1.42 1.33 -21.54
CA PRO A 218 -0.58 0.63 -20.56
C PRO A 218 -1.35 0.20 -19.32
N LEU A 219 -2.28 1.05 -18.84
CA LEU A 219 -3.14 0.74 -17.71
C LEU A 219 -4.13 -0.38 -18.04
N ILE A 220 -4.75 -0.35 -19.23
CA ILE A 220 -5.66 -1.38 -19.71
C ILE A 220 -4.95 -2.73 -19.83
N ASP A 221 -3.77 -2.76 -20.44
CA ASP A 221 -2.99 -3.98 -20.64
C ASP A 221 -2.55 -4.56 -19.28
N PHE A 222 -2.20 -3.70 -18.31
CA PHE A 222 -1.93 -4.12 -16.94
C PHE A 222 -3.16 -4.72 -16.24
N VAL A 223 -4.34 -4.10 -16.37
CA VAL A 223 -5.59 -4.64 -15.82
C VAL A 223 -5.92 -6.00 -16.44
N ARG A 224 -5.84 -6.12 -17.77
CA ARG A 224 -6.17 -7.36 -18.49
C ARG A 224 -5.23 -8.50 -18.14
N SER A 225 -3.93 -8.23 -18.04
CA SER A 225 -2.94 -9.25 -17.67
C SER A 225 -3.09 -9.74 -16.22
N ASN A 226 -3.78 -9.00 -15.35
CA ASN A 226 -4.01 -9.34 -13.95
C ASN A 226 -5.44 -9.79 -13.63
N ALA A 227 -6.37 -9.67 -14.59
CA ALA A 227 -7.80 -9.93 -14.40
C ALA A 227 -8.12 -11.33 -13.85
N PHE A 228 -7.38 -12.34 -14.32
CA PHE A 228 -7.60 -13.75 -13.96
C PHE A 228 -6.57 -14.28 -12.94
N LYS A 229 -5.62 -13.44 -12.53
CA LYS A 229 -4.57 -13.82 -11.59
C LYS A 229 -5.02 -13.52 -10.18
N SER A 230 -5.02 -14.54 -9.33
CA SER A 230 -5.21 -14.32 -7.90
C SER A 230 -4.09 -13.42 -7.35
N GLU A 231 -4.44 -12.42 -6.57
CA GLU A 231 -3.45 -11.57 -5.90
C GLU A 231 -2.62 -12.38 -4.90
N CYS A 232 -1.33 -12.06 -4.83
CA CYS A 232 -0.42 -12.63 -3.85
C CYS A 232 -0.97 -12.47 -2.43
N LYS A 233 -1.14 -13.59 -1.72
CA LYS A 233 -1.58 -13.61 -0.33
C LYS A 233 -0.47 -13.30 0.68
N GLN A 234 0.70 -12.89 0.20
CA GLN A 234 1.85 -12.52 1.02
C GLN A 234 2.27 -13.65 1.96
N ASP A 235 2.37 -13.36 3.25
CA ASP A 235 2.72 -14.27 4.35
C ASP A 235 1.54 -15.09 4.86
N ARG A 236 0.32 -14.83 4.37
CA ARG A 236 -0.84 -15.62 4.75
C ARG A 236 -0.69 -17.04 4.20
N ILE A 237 -0.58 -17.99 5.12
CA ILE A 237 -0.65 -19.41 4.81
C ILE A 237 -2.03 -19.76 4.28
N VAL A 238 -2.04 -20.33 3.09
CA VAL A 238 -3.24 -20.82 2.40
C VAL A 238 -3.10 -22.31 2.13
N ILE A 239 -4.21 -23.00 2.36
CA ILE A 239 -4.40 -24.44 2.13
C ILE A 239 -5.12 -24.57 0.79
N ASP A 240 -4.88 -25.67 0.07
CA ASP A 240 -5.55 -25.99 -1.21
C ASP A 240 -5.34 -24.97 -2.33
N GLN A 241 -4.16 -24.35 -2.39
CA GLN A 241 -3.73 -23.48 -3.48
C GLN A 241 -2.67 -24.16 -4.35
N THR A 242 -2.63 -23.82 -5.64
CA THR A 242 -1.57 -24.22 -6.57
C THR A 242 -0.42 -23.22 -6.56
N TRP A 243 0.79 -23.74 -6.71
CA TRP A 243 2.03 -22.99 -6.55
C TRP A 243 3.03 -23.29 -7.67
N HIS A 244 3.85 -22.29 -7.98
CA HIS A 244 5.12 -22.52 -8.63
C HIS A 244 6.18 -22.85 -7.57
N TYR A 245 6.91 -23.94 -7.76
CA TYR A 245 8.00 -24.38 -6.91
C TYR A 245 9.02 -25.19 -7.72
N ILE A 246 10.22 -25.36 -7.15
CA ILE A 246 11.19 -26.30 -7.68
C ILE A 246 10.86 -27.67 -7.09
N PRO A 247 10.67 -28.76 -7.89
CA PRO A 247 10.26 -30.06 -7.35
C PRO A 247 11.15 -30.62 -6.24
N SER A 248 12.46 -30.36 -6.30
CA SER A 248 13.43 -30.73 -5.25
C SER A 248 13.49 -29.75 -4.06
N LEU A 249 12.76 -28.63 -4.13
CA LEU A 249 12.61 -27.65 -3.05
C LEU A 249 11.16 -27.10 -2.97
N PRO A 250 10.16 -27.94 -2.59
CA PRO A 250 8.76 -27.51 -2.55
C PRO A 250 8.44 -26.43 -1.50
N ALA A 251 9.30 -26.28 -0.49
CA ALA A 251 9.21 -25.21 0.49
C ALA A 251 9.35 -23.80 -0.12
N LEU A 252 9.94 -23.69 -1.33
CA LEU A 252 9.97 -22.46 -2.12
C LEU A 252 8.67 -22.31 -2.92
N SER A 253 7.56 -22.11 -2.21
CA SER A 253 6.23 -21.87 -2.77
C SER A 253 6.08 -20.43 -3.28
N ILE A 254 5.77 -20.26 -4.56
CA ILE A 254 5.63 -18.95 -5.21
C ILE A 254 4.29 -18.88 -5.93
N CYS A 255 3.49 -17.84 -5.64
CA CYS A 255 2.21 -17.63 -6.32
C CYS A 255 2.43 -17.17 -7.77
N GLU A 256 1.44 -17.37 -8.63
CA GLU A 256 1.50 -17.00 -10.06
C GLU A 256 1.95 -15.55 -10.29
N GLU A 257 1.40 -14.60 -9.53
CA GLU A 257 1.80 -13.18 -9.63
C GLU A 257 3.29 -12.95 -9.32
N CYS A 258 3.85 -13.58 -8.28
CA CYS A 258 5.28 -13.41 -7.97
C CYS A 258 6.17 -14.22 -8.91
N TYR A 259 5.66 -15.32 -9.46
CA TYR A 259 6.38 -16.10 -10.47
C TYR A 259 6.55 -15.27 -11.75
N ASP A 260 5.48 -14.66 -12.24
CA ASP A 260 5.50 -13.82 -13.44
C ASP A 260 6.39 -12.58 -13.29
N ASP A 261 6.36 -11.96 -12.11
CA ASP A 261 7.13 -10.75 -11.82
C ASP A 261 8.63 -11.02 -11.67
N ILE A 262 9.01 -12.16 -11.09
CA ILE A 262 10.38 -12.38 -10.57
C ILE A 262 11.07 -13.59 -11.21
N VAL A 263 10.38 -14.71 -11.39
CA VAL A 263 10.99 -15.96 -11.86
C VAL A 263 10.97 -16.04 -13.38
N LEU A 264 9.83 -15.71 -14.00
CA LEU A 264 9.65 -15.77 -15.45
C LEU A 264 10.64 -14.89 -16.22
N PRO A 265 10.98 -13.65 -15.79
CA PRO A 265 12.05 -12.88 -16.43
C PRO A 265 13.41 -13.59 -16.37
N CYS A 266 13.77 -14.18 -15.22
CA CYS A 266 15.02 -14.95 -15.11
C CYS A 266 15.04 -16.19 -16.01
N ILE A 267 13.90 -16.84 -16.25
CA ILE A 267 13.81 -17.94 -17.22
C ILE A 267 14.07 -17.42 -18.64
N LYS A 268 13.48 -16.28 -19.02
CA LYS A 268 13.70 -15.64 -20.33
C LYS A 268 15.15 -15.23 -20.53
N ASP A 269 15.82 -14.81 -19.45
CA ASP A 269 17.25 -14.48 -19.44
C ASP A 269 18.17 -15.72 -19.41
N GLY A 270 17.60 -16.93 -19.44
CA GLY A 270 18.36 -18.17 -19.55
C GLY A 270 18.92 -18.70 -18.23
N SER A 271 18.37 -18.30 -17.08
CA SER A 271 18.82 -18.79 -15.77
C SER A 271 18.58 -20.31 -15.62
N PRO A 272 19.64 -21.11 -15.36
CA PRO A 272 19.50 -22.55 -15.10
C PRO A 272 18.66 -22.83 -13.85
N LEU A 273 18.86 -22.05 -12.79
CA LEU A 273 18.14 -22.17 -11.52
C LEU A 273 16.65 -21.87 -11.68
N ALA A 274 16.31 -20.78 -12.38
CA ALA A 274 14.90 -20.42 -12.63
C ALA A 274 14.19 -21.46 -13.51
N SER A 275 14.92 -22.08 -14.43
CA SER A 275 14.37 -23.13 -15.31
C SER A 275 13.99 -24.42 -14.58
N LYS A 276 14.36 -24.60 -13.30
CA LYS A 276 13.98 -25.76 -12.48
C LYS A 276 12.55 -25.69 -11.92
N PHE A 277 11.88 -24.54 -12.04
CA PHE A 277 10.48 -24.41 -11.62
C PHE A 277 9.53 -25.20 -12.52
N ASN A 278 8.43 -25.68 -11.93
CA ASN A 278 7.28 -26.09 -12.72
C ASN A 278 6.71 -24.91 -13.51
N ARG A 279 6.46 -25.13 -14.81
CA ARG A 279 5.94 -24.10 -15.72
C ARG A 279 4.49 -23.71 -15.45
N VAL A 280 3.72 -24.64 -14.91
CA VAL A 280 2.30 -24.49 -14.58
C VAL A 280 2.17 -24.64 -13.06
N PRO A 281 1.35 -23.84 -12.37
CA PRO A 281 1.19 -23.96 -10.93
C PRO A 281 0.56 -25.32 -10.59
N MET A 282 1.14 -26.01 -9.61
CA MET A 282 0.77 -27.36 -9.20
C MET A 282 0.41 -27.37 -7.70
N PRO A 283 -0.43 -28.32 -7.24
CA PRO A 283 -0.57 -28.59 -5.81
C PRO A 283 0.80 -28.91 -5.19
N LEU A 284 0.96 -28.59 -3.91
CA LEU A 284 2.15 -28.97 -3.17
C LEU A 284 2.15 -30.48 -2.89
N PRO A 285 3.33 -31.10 -2.68
CA PRO A 285 3.42 -32.51 -2.31
C PRO A 285 2.69 -32.81 -0.98
N PRO A 286 2.25 -34.06 -0.73
CA PRO A 286 1.47 -34.45 0.46
C PRO A 286 2.10 -34.03 1.80
N ALA A 287 3.43 -33.95 1.87
CA ALA A 287 4.15 -33.46 3.05
C ALA A 287 3.79 -32.02 3.47
N TYR A 288 3.15 -31.25 2.60
CA TYR A 288 2.78 -29.84 2.79
C TYR A 288 1.27 -29.59 2.80
N GLU A 289 0.47 -30.57 2.39
CA GLU A 289 -0.98 -30.45 2.13
C GLU A 289 -1.74 -29.92 3.37
N ASN A 290 -1.46 -30.48 4.55
CA ASN A 290 -2.14 -30.09 5.80
C ASN A 290 -1.55 -28.86 6.48
N SER A 291 -0.35 -28.41 6.09
CA SER A 291 0.32 -27.26 6.70
C SER A 291 0.07 -25.95 5.95
N GLY A 292 -0.34 -26.04 4.68
CA GLY A 292 -0.40 -24.90 3.76
C GLY A 292 0.97 -24.28 3.51
N CYS A 293 1.00 -23.25 2.69
CA CYS A 293 2.19 -22.42 2.48
C CYS A 293 1.82 -20.94 2.27
N SER A 294 2.79 -20.06 2.49
CA SER A 294 2.74 -18.65 2.10
C SER A 294 3.58 -18.44 0.82
N CYS A 295 3.44 -17.29 0.18
CA CYS A 295 4.33 -16.96 -0.93
C CYS A 295 5.73 -16.67 -0.37
N GLN A 296 6.79 -17.20 -0.95
CA GLN A 296 8.15 -16.91 -0.48
C GLN A 296 8.69 -15.61 -1.08
N LEU A 297 8.22 -15.22 -2.27
CA LEU A 297 8.72 -14.04 -2.99
C LEU A 297 7.86 -12.77 -2.82
N TYR A 298 6.90 -12.73 -1.88
CA TYR A 298 6.33 -11.43 -1.48
C TYR A 298 7.38 -10.58 -0.74
N SER A 299 8.22 -11.25 0.07
CA SER A 299 9.20 -10.64 0.97
C SER A 299 10.36 -9.98 0.21
N PRO A 300 10.67 -8.69 0.50
CA PRO A 300 11.85 -8.03 -0.04
C PRO A 300 13.16 -8.77 0.28
N ARG A 301 13.32 -9.34 1.48
CA ARG A 301 14.51 -10.12 1.83
C ARG A 301 14.61 -11.37 0.98
N MET A 302 13.54 -12.13 0.80
CA MET A 302 13.56 -13.34 -0.02
C MET A 302 13.81 -13.04 -1.49
N ARG A 303 13.36 -11.89 -2.01
CA ARG A 303 13.75 -11.43 -3.35
C ARG A 303 15.25 -11.17 -3.47
N ARG A 304 15.88 -10.54 -2.46
CA ARG A 304 17.35 -10.38 -2.42
C ARG A 304 18.08 -11.72 -2.33
N VAL A 305 17.51 -12.68 -1.60
CA VAL A 305 18.04 -14.06 -1.55
C VAL A 305 17.96 -14.72 -2.92
N TRP A 306 16.81 -14.63 -3.59
CA TRP A 306 16.59 -15.15 -4.95
C TRP A 306 17.57 -14.53 -5.95
N GLU A 307 17.65 -13.20 -6.00
CA GLU A 307 18.55 -12.49 -6.91
C GLU A 307 20.01 -12.92 -6.70
N ARG A 308 20.45 -13.08 -5.45
CA ARG A 308 21.79 -13.57 -5.14
C ARG A 308 21.99 -15.02 -5.56
N ALA A 309 20.97 -15.87 -5.45
CA ALA A 309 21.05 -17.26 -5.87
C ALA A 309 21.19 -17.39 -7.39
N VAL A 310 20.38 -16.62 -8.15
CA VAL A 310 20.38 -16.62 -9.61
C VAL A 310 21.72 -16.14 -10.21
N ARG A 311 22.44 -15.24 -9.52
CA ARG A 311 23.77 -14.75 -9.96
C ARG A 311 24.92 -15.75 -9.75
N ARG A 312 24.70 -16.84 -9.02
CA ARG A 312 25.73 -17.87 -8.77
C ARG A 312 25.68 -18.97 -9.82
N SER A 313 26.64 -19.90 -9.75
CA SER A 313 26.55 -21.17 -10.46
C SER A 313 25.25 -21.91 -10.08
N ASP A 314 24.77 -22.81 -10.94
CA ASP A 314 23.51 -23.53 -10.71
C ASP A 314 23.50 -24.29 -9.38
N GLU A 315 24.60 -25.02 -9.08
CA GLU A 315 24.72 -25.82 -7.87
C GLU A 315 24.86 -24.95 -6.60
N ASP A 316 25.75 -23.96 -6.60
CA ASP A 316 25.95 -23.08 -5.43
C ASP A 316 24.73 -22.18 -5.19
N GLY A 317 24.11 -21.72 -6.28
CA GLY A 317 22.88 -20.94 -6.27
C GLY A 317 21.73 -21.74 -5.65
N PHE A 318 21.52 -22.97 -6.13
CA PHE A 318 20.50 -23.86 -5.59
C PHE A 318 20.76 -24.20 -4.11
N ALA A 319 21.98 -24.57 -3.74
CA ALA A 319 22.33 -24.91 -2.35
C ALA A 319 22.13 -23.72 -1.40
N TYR A 320 22.55 -22.52 -1.82
CA TYR A 320 22.32 -21.30 -1.05
C TYR A 320 20.83 -20.99 -0.87
N LEU A 321 20.06 -21.11 -1.95
CA LEU A 321 18.62 -20.84 -1.94
C LEU A 321 17.89 -21.84 -1.02
N ALA A 322 18.18 -23.14 -1.17
CA ALA A 322 17.59 -24.20 -0.35
C ALA A 322 17.83 -23.96 1.14
N ARG A 323 19.07 -23.61 1.53
CA ARG A 323 19.38 -23.26 2.93
C ARG A 323 18.53 -22.09 3.43
N LYS A 324 18.42 -21.01 2.65
CA LYS A 324 17.67 -19.81 3.08
C LYS A 324 16.16 -19.99 3.09
N VAL A 325 15.62 -20.83 2.22
CA VAL A 325 14.20 -21.22 2.21
C VAL A 325 13.86 -22.06 3.44
N ASN A 326 14.74 -23.00 3.82
CA ASN A 326 14.54 -23.83 5.01
C ASN A 326 14.66 -23.01 6.30
N GLU A 327 15.68 -22.14 6.41
CA GLU A 327 15.83 -21.20 7.53
C GLU A 327 14.57 -20.33 7.71
N ARG A 328 14.01 -19.83 6.61
CA ARG A 328 12.72 -19.10 6.64
C ARG A 328 11.59 -19.95 7.19
N ARG A 329 11.44 -21.16 6.65
CA ARG A 329 10.35 -22.06 7.02
C ARG A 329 10.42 -22.40 8.51
N GLU A 330 11.62 -22.61 9.05
CA GLU A 330 11.82 -22.87 10.48
C GLU A 330 11.33 -21.70 11.34
N VAL A 331 11.73 -20.48 10.99
CA VAL A 331 11.31 -19.25 11.70
C VAL A 331 9.79 -19.03 11.57
N GLU A 332 9.23 -19.14 10.37
CA GLU A 332 7.79 -18.98 10.12
C GLU A 332 6.96 -19.98 10.94
N LEU A 333 7.38 -21.24 10.98
CA LEU A 333 6.72 -22.28 11.77
C LEU A 333 6.85 -22.04 13.28
N ASP A 334 7.98 -21.54 13.76
CA ASP A 334 8.17 -21.25 15.18
C ASP A 334 7.30 -20.09 15.65
N LEU A 335 7.36 -18.94 14.97
CA LEU A 335 6.53 -17.78 15.31
C LEU A 335 5.04 -18.13 15.21
N ARG A 336 4.64 -18.92 14.20
CA ARG A 336 3.25 -19.36 14.08
C ARG A 336 2.82 -20.28 15.23
N ARG A 337 3.68 -21.15 15.73
CA ARG A 337 3.37 -21.95 16.93
C ARG A 337 3.10 -21.05 18.13
N GLN A 338 3.96 -20.05 18.34
CA GLN A 338 3.79 -19.07 19.41
C GLN A 338 2.48 -18.27 19.25
N GLN A 339 2.16 -17.80 18.04
CA GLN A 339 0.90 -17.10 17.75
C GLN A 339 -0.34 -17.96 18.07
N VAL A 340 -0.34 -19.22 17.66
CA VAL A 340 -1.44 -20.15 17.93
C VAL A 340 -1.60 -20.39 19.44
N GLU A 341 -0.50 -20.50 20.18
CA GLU A 341 -0.52 -20.66 21.63
C GLU A 341 -1.12 -19.42 22.33
N ILE A 342 -0.65 -18.23 22.00
CA ILE A 342 -1.16 -16.96 22.56
C ILE A 342 -2.64 -16.76 22.20
N THR A 343 -3.03 -17.07 20.95
CA THR A 343 -4.43 -16.98 20.52
C THR A 343 -5.32 -17.93 21.33
N ARG A 344 -4.88 -19.16 21.57
CA ARG A 344 -5.61 -20.10 22.45
C ARG A 344 -5.73 -19.59 23.89
N MET A 345 -4.70 -18.93 24.42
CA MET A 345 -4.74 -18.30 25.74
C MET A 345 -5.76 -17.15 25.77
N LEU A 346 -5.80 -16.32 24.71
CA LEU A 346 -6.79 -15.24 24.55
C LEU A 346 -8.22 -15.76 24.47
N ASP A 347 -8.46 -16.86 23.75
CA ASP A 347 -9.80 -17.46 23.64
C ASP A 347 -10.27 -18.02 24.98
N ARG A 348 -9.37 -18.71 25.72
CA ARG A 348 -9.64 -19.18 27.08
C ARG A 348 -9.96 -18.03 28.04
N SER A 349 -9.29 -16.89 27.89
CA SER A 349 -9.57 -15.68 28.67
C SER A 349 -10.90 -15.00 28.31
N SER A 350 -11.50 -15.34 27.16
CA SER A 350 -12.77 -14.76 26.68
C SER A 350 -13.99 -15.63 26.98
N GLY A 351 -13.82 -16.94 27.17
CA GLY A 351 -14.90 -17.88 27.44
C GLY A 351 -14.97 -18.30 28.91
N TYR A 352 -15.78 -17.61 29.71
CA TYR A 352 -16.69 -18.13 30.75
C TYR A 352 -17.26 -16.93 31.52
N GLY A 353 -18.59 -16.87 31.66
CA GLY A 353 -19.26 -15.89 32.51
C GLY A 353 -18.76 -16.02 33.95
N SER A 354 -17.96 -15.05 34.39
CA SER A 354 -17.72 -14.80 35.80
C SER A 354 -18.00 -13.33 36.07
N SER A 355 -19.03 -13.14 36.86
CA SER A 355 -19.54 -11.91 37.45
C SER A 355 -18.55 -11.29 38.45
N SER A 356 -17.26 -11.22 38.10
CA SER A 356 -16.23 -10.59 38.92
C SER A 356 -15.40 -9.64 38.09
N SER A 357 -15.70 -8.36 38.26
CA SER A 357 -14.95 -7.20 37.82
C SER A 357 -13.61 -7.10 38.55
N SER A 358 -12.69 -8.05 38.33
CA SER A 358 -11.30 -7.92 38.77
C SER A 358 -10.44 -7.35 37.64
N ALA A 359 -9.87 -6.16 37.87
CA ALA A 359 -8.92 -5.49 36.98
C ALA A 359 -7.72 -6.36 36.54
N ALA A 360 -7.42 -7.44 37.28
CA ALA A 360 -6.36 -8.40 36.98
C ALA A 360 -6.56 -9.16 35.65
N GLY A 361 -7.80 -9.49 35.25
CA GLY A 361 -8.06 -10.19 33.99
C GLY A 361 -7.88 -9.32 32.73
N GLY A 362 -7.98 -8.00 32.88
CA GLY A 362 -7.74 -7.04 31.79
C GLY A 362 -6.26 -6.87 31.46
N VAL A 363 -5.39 -6.92 32.49
CA VAL A 363 -3.93 -6.76 32.34
C VAL A 363 -3.31 -7.96 31.62
N ASP A 364 -3.75 -9.19 31.93
CA ASP A 364 -3.29 -10.42 31.27
C ASP A 364 -3.66 -10.44 29.78
N ARG A 365 -4.90 -10.05 29.45
CA ARG A 365 -5.37 -9.96 28.06
C ARG A 365 -4.64 -8.87 27.25
N GLU A 366 -4.37 -7.71 27.85
CA GLU A 366 -3.63 -6.64 27.18
C GLU A 366 -2.17 -7.05 26.93
N TRP A 367 -1.55 -7.76 27.88
CA TRP A 367 -0.22 -8.32 27.70
C TRP A 367 -0.17 -9.36 26.57
N LEU A 368 -1.11 -10.31 26.51
CA LEU A 368 -1.21 -11.29 25.43
C LEU A 368 -1.37 -10.64 24.05
N LYS A 369 -2.15 -9.56 23.96
CA LYS A 369 -2.27 -8.78 22.71
C LYS A 369 -0.95 -8.12 22.31
N LYS A 370 -0.24 -7.50 23.26
CA LYS A 370 1.09 -6.91 23.01
C LYS A 370 2.11 -7.95 22.59
N GLU A 371 2.03 -9.16 23.13
CA GLU A 371 2.90 -10.26 22.75
C GLU A 371 2.60 -10.75 21.33
N LEU A 372 1.33 -10.78 20.93
CA LEU A 372 0.94 -11.07 19.54
C LEU A 372 1.48 -9.99 18.58
N GLU A 373 1.32 -8.71 18.92
CA GLU A 373 1.88 -7.58 18.17
C GLU A 373 3.42 -7.68 18.08
N ARG A 374 4.09 -8.12 19.15
CA ARG A 374 5.55 -8.33 19.17
C ARG A 374 5.97 -9.41 18.17
N ILE A 375 5.27 -10.53 18.12
CA ILE A 375 5.56 -11.63 17.20
C ILE A 375 5.30 -11.21 15.74
N GLU A 376 4.21 -10.49 15.48
CA GLU A 376 3.94 -9.93 14.15
C GLU A 376 5.05 -8.97 13.72
N GLN A 377 5.53 -8.10 14.62
CA GLN A 377 6.64 -7.19 14.33
C GLN A 377 7.97 -7.94 14.13
N GLU A 378 8.24 -8.98 14.91
CA GLU A 378 9.43 -9.83 14.77
C GLU A 378 9.47 -10.49 13.38
N TRP A 379 8.34 -10.99 12.89
CA TRP A 379 8.22 -11.51 11.53
C TRP A 379 8.44 -10.43 10.46
N LEU A 380 7.84 -9.26 10.63
CA LEU A 380 7.99 -8.13 9.70
C LEU A 380 9.43 -7.62 9.61
N ASP A 381 10.17 -7.60 10.73
CA ASP A 381 11.57 -7.19 10.75
C ASP A 381 12.49 -8.24 10.10
N TRP A 382 12.04 -9.50 10.10
CA TRP A 382 12.77 -10.62 9.52
C TRP A 382 12.62 -10.73 7.99
N GLU A 383 11.54 -10.21 7.39
CA GLU A 383 11.23 -10.27 5.93
C GLU A 383 11.56 -9.00 5.15
#